data_AF-A0A953W4M0-F1
#
_entry.id   AF-A0A953W4M0-F1
#
_cell.length_a   1.000
_cell.length_b   1.000
_cell.length_c   1.000
_cell.angle_alpha   90.00
_cell.angle_beta   90.00
_cell.angle_gamma   90.00
#
_symmetry.space_group_name_H-M   'P 1'
#
loop_
_entity.id
_entity.type
_entity.pdbx_description
1 polymer ?
#
loop_
_entity_poly.entity_id
_entity_poly.type
_entity_poly.pdbx_seq_one_letter_code
_entity_poly.pdbx_strand_id
1 'polypeptide(L)' 'MGYILPYDIYWDAIPYDLYYRLPPAPYGCRYIMVDRDILLIVVSTGLILDAMYYY' A
#
# COMPACT_ATOMS: atom_id res chain seq x y z
N MET A 1 -2.68 9.90 -10.40
CA MET A 1 -1.71 10.40 -9.40
C MET A 1 -2.46 11.27 -8.40
N GLY A 2 -2.40 10.96 -7.09
CA GLY A 2 -2.97 11.80 -6.03
C GLY A 2 -4.33 11.39 -5.46
N TYR A 3 -4.70 10.12 -5.52
CA TYR A 3 -5.94 9.64 -4.92
C TYR A 3 -5.72 9.31 -3.44
N ILE A 4 -6.63 9.78 -2.59
CA ILE A 4 -6.71 9.37 -1.18
C ILE A 4 -7.43 8.03 -1.16
N LEU A 5 -6.90 7.06 -0.41
CA LEU A 5 -7.59 5.80 -0.17
C LEU A 5 -8.97 6.12 0.44
N PRO A 6 -10.08 5.72 -0.20
CA PRO A 6 -11.40 5.90 0.38
C PRO A 6 -11.46 5.17 1.72
N TYR A 7 -12.04 5.81 2.73
CA TYR A 7 -12.15 5.25 4.08
C TYR A 7 -12.85 3.88 4.12
N ASP A 8 -13.72 3.64 3.15
CA ASP A 8 -14.54 2.43 3.07
C ASP A 8 -13.83 1.24 2.37
N ILE A 9 -12.57 1.40 1.96
CA ILE A 9 -11.79 0.30 1.39
C ILE A 9 -11.17 -0.52 2.50
N TYR A 10 -11.54 -1.80 2.53
CA TYR A 10 -10.89 -2.79 3.38
C TYR A 10 -9.49 -3.09 2.86
N TRP A 11 -8.49 -2.96 3.72
CA TRP A 11 -7.10 -3.24 3.41
C TRP A 11 -6.52 -4.16 4.48
N ASP A 12 -5.63 -5.04 4.05
CA ASP A 12 -4.87 -5.93 4.93
C ASP A 12 -3.38 -5.58 4.90
N ALA A 13 -2.67 -6.03 5.93
CA ALA A 13 -1.21 -5.97 5.93
C ALA A 13 -0.67 -6.89 4.83
N ILE A 14 0.35 -6.43 4.10
CA ILE A 14 0.98 -7.28 3.08
C ILE A 14 1.59 -8.55 3.71
N PRO A 15 1.52 -9.69 3.03
CA PRO A 15 2.13 -10.93 3.48
C PRO A 15 3.63 -10.75 3.73
N TYR A 16 4.16 -11.45 4.74
CA TYR A 16 5.56 -11.32 5.15
C TYR A 16 6.54 -11.65 4.00
N ASP A 17 6.25 -12.68 3.20
CA ASP A 17 7.05 -13.05 2.03
C ASP A 17 7.17 -11.93 0.98
N LEU A 18 6.10 -11.13 0.82
CA LEU A 18 6.06 -9.98 -0.09
C LEU A 18 6.77 -8.78 0.52
N TYR A 19 6.59 -8.54 1.82
CA TYR A 19 7.26 -7.47 2.56
C TYR A 19 8.79 -7.53 2.41
N TYR A 20 9.37 -8.73 2.41
CA TYR A 20 10.81 -8.91 2.24
C TYR A 20 11.32 -8.81 0.80
N ARG A 21 10.43 -8.94 -0.19
CA ARG A 21 10.77 -8.79 -1.61
C ARG A 21 10.70 -7.34 -2.08
N LEU A 22 9.84 -6.55 -1.44
CA LEU A 22 9.66 -5.14 -1.75
C LEU A 22 10.82 -4.31 -1.18
N PRO A 23 11.21 -3.21 -1.86
CA PRO A 23 12.15 -2.27 -1.28
C PRO A 23 11.56 -1.67 0.01
N PRO A 24 12.41 -1.30 0.98
CA PRO A 24 11.94 -0.71 2.23
C PRO A 24 11.08 0.52 1.96
N ALA A 25 9.92 0.57 2.61
CA ALA A 25 9.00 1.71 2.46
C ALA A 25 9.70 3.00 2.96
N PRO A 26 9.54 4.13 2.23
CA PRO A 26 10.02 5.42 2.69
C PRO A 26 9.40 5.80 4.05
N TYR A 27 10.06 6.69 4.79
CA TYR A 27 9.60 7.08 6.13
C TYR A 27 8.17 7.63 6.09
N GLY A 28 7.31 7.13 6.97
CA GLY A 28 5.89 7.52 7.00
C GLY A 28 5.02 6.91 5.90
N CYS A 29 5.57 6.02 5.07
CA CYS A 29 4.82 5.26 4.07
C CYS A 29 4.66 3.79 4.51
N ARG A 30 3.63 3.13 4.00
CA ARG A 30 3.36 1.72 4.25
C ARG A 30 2.78 1.06 3.00
N TYR A 31 3.23 -0.16 2.73
CA TYR A 31 2.57 -1.02 1.76
C TYR A 31 1.36 -1.70 2.40
N ILE A 32 0.22 -1.63 1.72
CA ILE A 32 -1.02 -2.30 2.08
C ILE A 32 -1.47 -3.18 0.92
N MET A 33 -2.22 -4.23 1.23
CA MET A 33 -2.86 -5.07 0.23
C MET A 33 -4.35 -4.73 0.18
N VAL A 34 -4.84 -4.39 -1.00
CA VAL A 34 -6.26 -4.13 -1.25
C VAL A 34 -6.73 -5.15 -2.29
N ASP A 35 -7.57 -6.08 -1.87
CA ASP A 35 -8.00 -7.25 -2.65
C ASP A 35 -6.80 -8.07 -3.15
N ARG A 36 -6.25 -7.74 -4.33
CA ARG A 36 -5.04 -8.36 -4.89
C ARG A 36 -3.95 -7.37 -5.28
N ASP A 37 -4.16 -6.08 -5.04
CA ASP A 37 -3.24 -5.03 -5.42
C ASP A 37 -2.42 -4.55 -4.22
N ILE A 38 -1.15 -4.26 -4.46
CA ILE A 38 -0.25 -3.71 -3.45
C ILE A 38 -0.20 -2.21 -3.66
N LEU A 39 -0.65 -1.45 -2.66
CA LEU A 39 -0.61 0.00 -2.69
C LEU A 39 0.45 0.51 -1.72
N LEU A 40 1.24 1.49 -2.15
CA LEU A 40 2.10 2.27 -1.26
C LEU A 40 1.35 3.53 -0.84
N ILE A 41 1.05 3.65 0.46
CA ILE A 41 0.31 4.78 1.00
C ILE A 41 1.15 5.58 1.99
N VAL A 42 0.87 6.89 2.09
CA VAL A 42 1.35 7.72 3.20
C VAL A 42 0.44 7.48 4.41
N VAL A 43 1.02 7.07 5.54
CA VAL A 43 0.26 6.69 6.76
C VAL A 43 -0.50 7.88 7.35
N SER A 44 0.05 9.10 7.25
CA SER A 44 -0.58 10.29 7.82
C SER A 44 -1.79 10.80 7.03
N THR A 45 -1.85 10.57 5.72
CA THR A 45 -2.87 11.15 4.84
C THR A 45 -3.70 10.11 4.08
N GLY A 46 -3.27 8.85 4.04
CA GLY A 46 -3.88 7.82 3.19
C GLY A 46 -3.64 8.06 1.69
N LEU A 47 -2.71 8.94 1.32
CA LEU A 47 -2.42 9.25 -0.07
C LEU A 47 -1.69 8.08 -0.73
N ILE A 48 -2.22 7.63 -1.87
CA ILE A 48 -1.62 6.57 -2.68
C ILE A 48 -0.49 7.17 -3.50
N LEU A 49 0.74 6.73 -3.20
CA LEU A 49 1.95 7.12 -3.92
C LEU A 49 2.19 6.22 -5.13
N ASP A 50 1.94 4.93 -4.97
CA ASP A 50 2.18 3.92 -6.00
C ASP A 50 1.21 2.75 -5.86
N ALA A 51 0.97 2.04 -6.97
CA ALA A 51 0.09 0.89 -7.04
C ALA A 51 0.70 -0.18 -7.95
N MET A 52 0.97 -1.35 -7.40
CA MET A 52 1.47 -2.52 -8.12
C MET A 52 0.37 -3.58 -8.19
N TYR A 53 0.05 -4.01 -9.41
CA TYR A 53 -0.80 -5.16 -9.66
C TYR A 53 -0.04 -6.44 -9.34
N TYR A 54 -0.57 -7.28 -8.44
CA TYR A 54 -0.06 -8.63 -8.23
C TYR A 54 -0.91 -9.60 -9.09
N TYR A 55 -0.32 -10.14 -10.15
CA TYR A 55 -0.97 -11.11 -11.07
C TYR A 55 -0.69 -12.55 -10.65
#